data_AF-W9EER0-F1
#
_entry.id   AF-W9EER0-F1
#
_cell.length_a   1.000
_cell.length_b   1.000
_cell.length_c   1.000
_cell.angle_alpha   90.00
_cell.angle_beta   90.00
_cell.angle_gamma   90.00
#
_symmetry.space_group_name_H-M   'P 1'
#
loop_
_entity.id
_entity.type
_entity.pdbx_description
1 polymer ?
#
loop_
_entity_poly.entity_id
_entity_poly.type
_entity_poly.pdbx_seq_one_letter_code
_entity_poly.pdbx_strand_id
1 'polypeptide(L)' 'MRICHPNGVQGRRPIDQKKRKKEQKRVSDLQKFLKQAPAK' A
#
# COMPACT_ATOMS: atom_id res chain seq x y z
N MET A 1 15.03 -3.19 -29.45
CA MET A 1 15.01 -3.09 -27.98
C MET A 1 13.83 -2.22 -27.56
N ARG A 2 12.96 -2.66 -26.65
CA ARG A 2 11.91 -1.79 -26.08
C ARG A 2 12.58 -0.87 -25.06
N ILE A 3 12.56 0.44 -25.30
CA ILE A 3 13.12 1.43 -24.37
C ILE A 3 12.25 1.39 -23.11
N CYS A 4 12.80 0.81 -22.03
CA CYS A 4 12.18 0.88 -20.71
C CYS A 4 12.27 2.34 -20.24
N HIS A 5 11.12 2.99 -20.01
CA HIS A 5 11.09 4.37 -19.53
C HIS A 5 11.73 4.45 -18.13
N PRO A 6 12.55 5.47 -17.83
CA PRO A 6 13.36 5.53 -16.61
C PRO A 6 12.54 5.54 -15.30
N ASN A 7 11.26 5.92 -15.38
CA ASN A 7 10.35 6.01 -14.23
C ASN A 7 9.23 4.95 -14.25
N GLY A 8 9.41 3.85 -14.99
CA GLY A 8 8.41 2.77 -15.13
C GLY A 8 7.43 2.98 -16.30
N VAL A 9 6.34 2.21 -16.30
CA VAL A 9 5.34 2.20 -17.39
C VAL A 9 4.81 3.61 -17.68
N GLN A 10 4.93 4.05 -18.94
CA GLN A 10 4.39 5.32 -19.43
C GLN A 10 2.94 5.49 -18.97
N GLY A 11 2.66 6.56 -18.21
CA GLY A 11 1.32 6.87 -17.71
C GLY A 11 1.00 6.45 -16.27
N ARG A 12 1.93 5.83 -15.52
CA ARG A 12 1.71 5.62 -14.08
C ARG A 12 1.88 6.93 -13.31
N ARG A 13 0.78 7.41 -12.70
CA ARG A 13 0.83 8.52 -11.75
C ARG A 13 1.68 8.12 -10.53
N PRO A 14 2.49 9.05 -9.98
CA PRO A 14 3.23 8.80 -8.75
C PRO A 14 2.25 8.46 -7.62
N ILE A 15 2.60 7.45 -6.82
CA ILE A 15 1.79 7.05 -5.68
C ILE A 15 2.00 8.07 -4.55
N ASP A 16 0.89 8.58 -3.99
CA ASP A 16 0.93 9.40 -2.79
C ASP A 16 1.39 8.56 -1.59
N GLN A 17 2.67 8.69 -1.25
CA GLN A 17 3.32 7.95 -0.17
C GLN A 17 2.70 8.27 1.20
N LYS A 18 2.18 9.48 1.41
CA LYS A 18 1.58 9.89 2.69
C LYS A 18 0.24 9.18 2.90
N LYS A 19 -0.60 9.15 1.87
CA LYS A 19 -1.87 8.39 1.89
C LYS A 19 -1.60 6.90 2.06
N ARG A 20 -0.64 6.34 1.33
CA ARG A 20 -0.27 4.93 1.42
C ARG A 20 0.17 4.53 2.84
N LYS A 21 1.03 5.32 3.48
CA LYS A 21 1.46 5.07 4.87
C LYS A 21 0.29 5.08 5.85
N LYS A 22 -0.66 6.01 5.67
CA LYS A 22 -1.87 6.10 6.51
C LYS A 22 -2.74 4.84 6.38
N GLU A 23 -2.98 4.39 5.16
CA GLU A 23 -3.76 3.16 4.91
C GLU A 23 -3.05 1.92 5.45
N GLN A 24 -1.73 1.80 5.27
CA GLN A 24 -0.96 0.69 5.84
C GLN A 24 -1.05 0.62 7.37
N LYS A 25 -1.00 1.77 8.05
CA LYS A 25 -1.16 1.82 9.50
C LYS A 25 -2.56 1.35 9.92
N ARG A 26 -3.62 1.84 9.26
CA ARG A 26 -5.01 1.43 9.52
C ARG A 26 -5.21 -0.08 9.36
N VAL A 27 -4.66 -0.66 8.29
CA VAL A 27 -4.71 -2.11 8.06
C VAL A 27 -3.96 -2.87 9.15
N SER A 28 -2.78 -2.40 9.55
CA SER A 28 -2.00 -3.03 10.63
C SER A 28 -2.75 -3.01 11.96
N ASP A 29 -3.37 -1.87 12.29
CA ASP A 29 -4.15 -1.71 13.53
C ASP A 29 -5.38 -2.62 13.51
N LEU A 30 -6.09 -2.71 12.37
CA LEU A 30 -7.22 -3.64 12.20
C LEU A 30 -6.78 -5.10 12.36
N GLN A 31 -5.66 -5.49 11.77
CA GLN A 31 -5.13 -6.85 11.90
C GLN A 31 -4.79 -7.20 13.35
N LYS A 32 -4.22 -6.25 14.10
CA LYS A 32 -3.96 -6.45 15.54
C LYS A 32 -5.25 -6.63 16.32
N PHE A 33 -6.25 -5.79 16.07
CA PHE A 33 -7.56 -5.88 16.72
C PHE A 33 -8.23 -7.24 16.45
N LEU A 34 -8.28 -7.67 15.19
CA LEU A 34 -8.87 -8.95 14.80
C LEU A 34 -8.12 -10.16 15.39
N LYS A 35 -6.81 -10.06 15.60
CA LYS A 35 -6.03 -11.12 16.26
C LYS A 35 -6.24 -11.17 17.77
N GLN A 36 -6.58 -10.04 18.40
CA GLN A 36 -6.82 -9.97 19.84
C GLN A 36 -8.17 -10.56 20.25
N ALA A 37 -9.17 -10.50 19.37
CA ALA A 37 -10.44 -11.15 19.59
C ALA A 37 -10.41 -12.56 18.95
N PRO A 38 -10.17 -13.65 19.71
CA PRO A 38 -10.44 -14.97 19.16
C PRO A 38 -11.93 -15.01 18.81
N ALA A 39 -12.23 -15.34 17.55
CA ALA A 39 -13.59 -15.74 17.19
C ALA A 39 -13.96 -16.91 18.09
N LYS A 40 -14.99 -16.72 18.92
CA LYS A 40 -15.52 -17.75 19.83
C LYS A 40 -16.09 -18.92 19.04
#